data_AF-A0A3S0CXU0-F1
#
_entry.id   AF-A0A3S0CXU0-F1
#
_cell.length_a   1.000
_cell.length_b   1.000
_cell.length_c   1.000
_cell.angle_alpha   90.00
_cell.angle_beta   90.00
_cell.angle_gamma   90.00
#
_symmetry.space_group_name_H-M   'P 1'
#
loop_
_entity.id
_entity.type
_entity.pdbx_description
1 polymer ?
#
loop_
_entity_poly.entity_id
_entity_poly.type
_entity_poly.pdbx_seq_one_letter_code
_entity_poly.pdbx_strand_id
1 'polypeptide(L)'
;MFPTRLRGLPVALLLALTAPIAADPAAAAPLSETALAAQRQSYLDAERALAAGDRTRMRTLSPQLRDYPLYPYLRARELGQNLATASSAEIRQFLSQWADVPAAARLRGAWLRALAEQSRWDDVIADYRPGPDPELDCLYRTALLNRDRPDVALNNFQALWLREQPLPAACDRPVQAWASQGGLTPALAWQRFAALMGARNPAAARPVQTWLEPVDQAWARLWLQVDQNPALILQAPDLQMAGSDRGAGIVTWGL
;
A
#
# COMPACT_ATOMS: atom_id res chain seq x y z
N MET A 1 4.74 -46.58 49.47
CA MET A 1 5.40 -47.85 49.10
C MET A 1 6.56 -47.51 48.17
N PHE A 2 7.79 -47.62 48.68
CA PHE A 2 9.09 -47.47 47.97
C PHE A 2 9.30 -48.59 46.91
N PRO A 3 10.37 -48.63 46.06
CA PRO A 3 11.57 -47.78 46.01
C PRO A 3 12.09 -47.33 44.60
N THR A 4 12.87 -46.25 44.61
CA THR A 4 14.27 -46.14 44.17
C THR A 4 14.80 -47.07 43.06
N ARG A 5 15.47 -46.51 42.03
CA ARG A 5 16.87 -46.84 41.64
C ARG A 5 17.51 -45.72 40.80
N LEU A 6 18.50 -45.06 41.41
CA LEU A 6 19.58 -44.39 40.69
C LEU A 6 20.36 -45.42 39.86
N ARG A 7 20.69 -45.07 38.61
CA ARG A 7 21.85 -45.61 37.89
C ARG A 7 22.55 -44.45 37.18
N GLY A 8 23.75 -44.14 37.65
CA GLY A 8 24.65 -43.22 37.00
C GLY A 8 25.14 -43.76 35.66
N LEU A 9 25.40 -42.86 34.74
CA LEU A 9 26.19 -43.09 33.54
C LEU A 9 27.19 -41.94 33.37
N PRO A 10 28.37 -42.23 32.80
CA PRO A 10 29.58 -41.46 33.04
C PRO A 10 29.60 -40.18 32.20
N VAL A 11 30.11 -39.11 32.82
CA VAL A 11 30.50 -37.87 32.15
C VAL A 11 31.66 -38.20 31.20
N ALA A 12 31.36 -38.40 29.93
CA ALA A 12 32.36 -38.49 28.88
C ALA A 12 32.87 -37.07 28.58
N LEU A 13 34.11 -36.81 29.00
CA LEU A 13 34.84 -35.57 28.77
C LEU A 13 35.20 -35.48 27.26
N LEU A 14 34.36 -34.81 26.47
CA LEU A 14 34.66 -34.47 25.08
C LEU A 14 35.60 -33.26 25.06
N LEU A 15 36.90 -33.53 24.86
CA LEU A 15 37.90 -32.53 24.50
C LEU A 15 37.52 -31.90 23.14
N ALA A 16 36.95 -30.70 23.19
CA ALA A 16 36.70 -29.89 22.01
C ALA A 16 38.04 -29.44 21.40
N LEU A 17 38.40 -30.00 20.24
CA LEU A 17 39.42 -29.43 19.37
C LEU A 17 38.93 -28.07 18.88
N THR A 18 39.40 -26.99 19.51
CA THR A 18 39.26 -25.63 18.98
C THR A 18 40.21 -25.48 17.80
N ALA A 19 39.71 -25.74 16.59
CA ALA A 19 40.39 -25.32 15.39
C ALA A 19 40.46 -23.78 15.37
N PRO A 20 41.64 -23.17 15.15
CA PRO A 20 41.73 -21.73 15.00
C PRO A 20 40.95 -21.34 13.74
N ILE A 21 39.92 -20.52 13.91
CA ILE A 21 39.23 -19.86 12.81
C ILE A 21 40.28 -18.95 12.17
N ALA A 22 40.85 -19.38 11.04
CA ALA A 22 41.64 -18.50 10.19
C ALA A 22 40.71 -17.38 9.72
N ALA A 23 40.92 -16.17 10.24
CA ALA A 23 40.25 -14.99 9.76
C ALA A 23 40.63 -14.80 8.29
N ASP A 24 39.65 -14.96 7.41
CA ASP A 24 39.80 -14.74 5.97
C ASP A 24 40.19 -13.26 5.76
N PRO A 25 41.37 -12.94 5.20
CA PRO A 25 41.85 -11.56 5.08
C PRO A 25 41.15 -10.77 3.97
N ALA A 26 40.07 -11.29 3.39
CA ALA A 26 39.22 -10.59 2.42
C ALA A 26 38.26 -9.57 3.09
N ALA A 27 38.65 -8.99 4.24
CA ALA A 27 37.98 -7.81 4.77
C ALA A 27 38.28 -6.64 3.84
N ALA A 28 37.28 -6.20 3.06
CA ALA A 28 37.37 -5.04 2.20
C ALA A 28 37.92 -3.85 3.00
N ALA A 29 39.10 -3.35 2.62
CA ALA A 29 39.69 -2.18 3.26
C ALA A 29 38.69 -1.00 3.16
N PRO A 30 38.46 -0.25 4.25
CA PRO A 30 37.55 0.88 4.21
C PRO A 30 38.04 1.90 3.19
N LEU A 31 37.12 2.40 2.35
CA LEU A 31 37.41 3.45 1.36
C LEU A 31 37.99 4.68 2.08
N SER A 32 38.99 5.32 1.46
CA SER A 32 39.52 6.58 2.00
C SER A 32 38.45 7.67 1.95
N GLU A 33 38.50 8.63 2.90
CA GLU A 33 37.58 9.77 2.94
C GLU A 33 37.58 10.54 1.62
N THR A 34 38.74 10.65 0.97
CA THR A 34 38.88 11.28 -0.35
C THR A 34 38.13 10.54 -1.45
N ALA A 35 38.16 9.20 -1.45
CA ALA A 35 37.43 8.38 -2.41
C ALA A 35 35.91 8.47 -2.17
N LEU A 36 35.47 8.46 -0.90
CA LEU A 36 34.07 8.65 -0.54
C LEU A 36 33.54 10.03 -0.93
N ALA A 37 34.34 11.09 -0.72
CA ALA A 37 33.99 12.44 -1.14
C ALA A 37 33.83 12.55 -2.67
N ALA A 38 34.71 11.91 -3.43
CA ALA A 38 34.60 11.85 -4.89
C ALA A 38 33.33 11.11 -5.34
N GLN A 39 33.01 9.94 -4.76
CA GLN A 39 31.77 9.21 -5.07
C GLN A 39 30.51 10.01 -4.74
N ARG A 40 30.51 10.74 -3.61
CA ARG A 40 29.42 11.63 -3.23
C ARG A 40 29.22 12.74 -4.27
N GLN A 41 30.31 13.36 -4.73
CA GLN A 41 30.22 14.38 -5.77
C GLN A 41 29.68 13.81 -7.09
N SER A 42 30.17 12.64 -7.51
CA SER A 42 29.67 11.95 -8.71
C SER A 42 28.18 11.61 -8.61
N TYR A 43 27.71 11.23 -7.42
CA TYR A 43 26.28 10.99 -7.17
C TYR A 43 25.46 12.27 -7.33
N LEU A 44 25.89 13.38 -6.71
CA LEU A 44 25.21 14.68 -6.83
C LEU A 44 25.19 15.19 -8.28
N ASP A 45 26.27 14.97 -9.03
CA ASP A 45 26.35 15.26 -10.45
C ASP A 45 25.35 14.44 -11.26
N ALA A 46 25.19 13.15 -10.94
CA ALA A 46 24.21 12.29 -11.58
C ALA A 46 22.78 12.71 -11.24
N GLU A 47 22.49 13.06 -9.98
CA GLU A 47 21.15 13.56 -9.62
C GLU A 47 20.79 14.86 -10.37
N ARG A 48 21.76 15.78 -10.53
CA ARG A 48 21.57 16.99 -11.34
C ARG A 48 21.32 16.66 -12.81
N ALA A 49 22.09 15.74 -13.39
CA ALA A 49 21.88 15.28 -14.76
C ALA A 49 20.49 14.65 -14.95
N LEU A 50 20.07 13.81 -14.00
CA LEU A 50 18.76 13.18 -14.01
C LEU A 50 17.62 14.20 -13.93
N ALA A 51 17.73 15.18 -13.02
CA ALA A 51 16.75 16.25 -12.87
C ALA A 51 16.64 17.13 -14.14
N ALA A 52 17.75 17.34 -14.85
CA ALA A 52 17.80 18.09 -16.10
C ALA A 52 17.35 17.27 -17.33
N GLY A 53 17.06 15.97 -17.19
CA GLY A 53 16.75 15.08 -18.31
C GLY A 53 17.97 14.76 -19.20
N ASP A 54 19.19 15.03 -18.73
CA ASP A 54 20.43 14.76 -19.46
C ASP A 54 20.77 13.26 -19.43
N ARG A 55 20.11 12.53 -20.33
CA ARG A 55 20.29 11.08 -20.51
C ARG A 55 21.72 10.69 -20.88
N THR A 56 22.45 11.56 -21.56
CA THR A 56 23.83 11.26 -21.98
C THR A 56 24.76 11.29 -20.79
N ARG A 57 24.71 12.35 -19.98
CA ARG A 57 25.51 12.43 -18.76
C ARG A 57 25.12 11.35 -17.75
N MET A 58 23.83 11.03 -17.63
CA MET A 58 23.37 9.91 -16.80
C MET A 58 23.96 8.56 -17.22
N ARG A 59 23.97 8.26 -18.52
CA ARG A 59 24.57 7.02 -19.06
C ARG A 59 26.06 6.90 -18.75
N THR A 60 26.77 8.03 -18.68
CA THR A 60 28.20 8.07 -18.36
C THR A 60 28.46 7.94 -16.86
N LEU A 61 27.68 8.61 -16.02
CA LEU A 61 27.91 8.66 -14.56
C LEU A 61 27.36 7.43 -13.82
N SER A 62 26.21 6.91 -14.25
CA SER A 62 25.50 5.82 -13.55
C SER A 62 26.36 4.54 -13.37
N PRO A 63 27.11 4.03 -14.37
CA PRO A 63 27.94 2.83 -14.19
C PRO A 63 29.04 2.98 -13.14
N GLN A 64 29.53 4.20 -12.91
CA GLN A 64 30.61 4.50 -11.96
C GLN A 64 30.12 4.47 -10.51
N LEU A 65 28.80 4.52 -10.31
CA LEU A 65 28.16 4.58 -8.99
C LEU A 65 27.67 3.21 -8.52
N ARG A 66 27.92 2.10 -9.24
CA ARG A 66 27.36 0.77 -8.90
C ARG A 66 27.65 0.31 -7.48
N ASP A 67 28.83 0.65 -6.96
CA ASP A 67 29.25 0.29 -5.59
C ASP A 67 28.89 1.37 -4.56
N TYR A 68 28.27 2.48 -4.99
CA TYR A 68 27.85 3.56 -4.11
C TYR A 68 26.53 3.20 -3.40
N PRO A 69 26.42 3.33 -2.07
CA PRO A 69 25.24 2.87 -1.32
C PRO A 69 23.89 3.44 -1.79
N LEU A 70 23.86 4.66 -2.32
CA LEU A 70 22.62 5.32 -2.79
C LEU A 70 22.32 5.06 -4.27
N TYR A 71 23.13 4.26 -4.97
CA TYR A 71 22.90 3.89 -6.36
C TYR A 71 21.48 3.34 -6.65
N PRO A 72 20.88 2.48 -5.80
CA PRO A 72 19.53 2.00 -6.04
C PRO A 72 18.48 3.12 -6.07
N TYR A 73 18.68 4.19 -5.32
CA TYR A 73 17.78 5.34 -5.30
C TYR A 73 17.87 6.14 -6.60
N LEU A 74 19.10 6.38 -7.09
CA LEU A 74 19.32 7.03 -8.38
C LEU A 74 18.68 6.22 -9.52
N ARG A 75 18.89 4.90 -9.54
CA ARG A 75 18.32 4.00 -10.55
C ARG A 75 16.80 3.91 -10.48
N ALA A 76 16.21 3.85 -9.29
CA ALA A 76 14.75 3.87 -9.15
C ALA A 76 14.14 5.16 -9.73
N ARG A 77 14.77 6.32 -9.46
CA ARG A 77 14.32 7.60 -10.00
C ARG A 77 14.45 7.64 -11.53
N GLU A 78 15.55 7.14 -12.07
CA GLU A 78 15.79 7.08 -13.51
C GLU A 78 14.75 6.22 -14.23
N LEU A 79 14.50 5.00 -13.72
CA LEU A 79 13.47 4.10 -14.24
C LEU A 79 12.06 4.71 -14.13
N GLY A 80 11.80 5.45 -13.04
CA GLY A 80 10.53 6.12 -12.81
C GLY A 80 10.19 7.25 -13.78
N GLN A 81 11.17 7.85 -14.48
CA GLN A 81 10.91 9.00 -15.35
C GLN A 81 10.10 8.68 -16.60
N ASN A 82 10.15 7.45 -17.12
CA ASN A 82 9.50 7.08 -18.38
C ASN A 82 8.86 5.69 -18.32
N LEU A 83 8.04 5.44 -17.28
CA LEU A 83 7.38 4.15 -17.08
C LEU A 83 6.44 3.75 -18.24
N ALA A 84 5.89 4.73 -18.96
CA ALA A 84 5.03 4.49 -20.13
C ALA A 84 5.73 3.70 -21.25
N THR A 85 7.06 3.84 -21.37
CA THR A 85 7.86 3.18 -22.42
C THR A 85 8.98 2.31 -21.85
N ALA A 86 9.01 2.14 -20.52
CA ALA A 86 10.04 1.36 -19.84
C ALA A 86 9.94 -0.13 -20.19
N SER A 87 11.11 -0.78 -20.29
CA SER A 87 11.19 -2.23 -20.43
C SER A 87 10.72 -2.91 -19.15
N SER A 88 9.68 -3.73 -19.24
CA SER A 88 9.21 -4.52 -18.09
C SER A 88 10.30 -5.44 -17.53
N ALA A 89 11.20 -5.94 -18.37
CA ALA A 89 12.33 -6.75 -17.93
C ALA A 89 13.31 -5.94 -17.07
N GLU A 90 13.61 -4.69 -17.47
CA GLU A 90 14.49 -3.80 -16.71
C GLU A 90 13.88 -3.42 -15.34
N ILE A 91 12.58 -3.10 -15.32
CA ILE A 91 11.87 -2.80 -14.08
C ILE A 91 11.87 -4.03 -13.16
N ARG A 92 11.50 -5.21 -13.67
CA ARG A 92 11.48 -6.45 -12.88
C ARG A 92 12.86 -6.83 -12.37
N GLN A 93 13.91 -6.66 -13.17
CA GLN A 93 15.29 -6.88 -12.75
C GLN A 93 15.66 -5.95 -11.58
N PHE A 94 15.37 -4.65 -11.69
CA PHE A 94 15.62 -3.71 -10.60
C PHE A 94 14.84 -4.08 -9.33
N LEU A 95 13.54 -4.38 -9.47
CA LEU A 95 12.66 -4.74 -8.36
C LEU A 95 13.06 -6.04 -7.66
N SER A 96 13.68 -6.97 -8.40
CA SER A 96 14.24 -8.21 -7.87
C SER A 96 15.57 -7.96 -7.15
N GLN A 97 16.45 -7.16 -7.75
CA GLN A 97 17.79 -6.92 -7.22
C GLN A 97 17.77 -6.09 -5.93
N TRP A 98 16.83 -5.14 -5.83
CA TRP A 98 16.77 -4.16 -4.74
C TRP A 98 15.45 -4.23 -3.97
N ALA A 99 14.90 -5.45 -3.80
CA ALA A 99 13.58 -5.67 -3.21
C ALA A 99 13.39 -5.03 -1.83
N ASP A 100 14.44 -5.00 -1.01
CA ASP A 100 14.42 -4.48 0.37
C ASP A 100 14.65 -2.96 0.46
N VAL A 101 14.92 -2.29 -0.66
CA VAL A 101 15.14 -0.84 -0.68
C VAL A 101 13.78 -0.12 -0.76
N PRO A 102 13.50 0.88 0.09
CA PRO A 102 12.26 1.65 0.03
C PRO A 102 11.95 2.26 -1.35
N ALA A 103 12.99 2.62 -2.12
CA ALA A 103 12.85 3.09 -3.49
C ALA A 103 12.24 2.05 -4.44
N ALA A 104 12.45 0.76 -4.22
CA ALA A 104 11.84 -0.30 -5.02
C ALA A 104 10.34 -0.44 -4.76
N ALA A 105 9.88 -0.29 -3.52
CA ALA A 105 8.44 -0.26 -3.22
C ALA A 105 7.75 0.94 -3.90
N ARG A 106 8.38 2.13 -3.85
CA ARG A 106 7.90 3.32 -4.56
C ARG A 106 7.86 3.11 -6.08
N LEU A 107 8.93 2.56 -6.66
CA LEU A 107 8.98 2.26 -8.09
C LEU A 107 7.91 1.24 -8.49
N ARG A 108 7.70 0.18 -7.71
CA ARG A 108 6.65 -0.81 -7.96
C ARG A 108 5.27 -0.17 -7.99
N GLY A 109 4.96 0.72 -7.03
CA GLY A 109 3.68 1.43 -7.02
C GLY A 109 3.49 2.29 -8.27
N ALA A 110 4.50 3.07 -8.66
CA ALA A 110 4.45 3.85 -9.90
C ALA A 110 4.32 2.96 -11.16
N TRP A 111 5.03 1.84 -11.18
CA TRP A 111 4.99 0.87 -12.27
C TRP A 111 3.61 0.22 -12.43
N LEU A 112 2.97 -0.19 -11.33
CA LEU A 112 1.63 -0.76 -11.36
C LEU A 112 0.58 0.24 -11.86
N ARG A 113 0.68 1.52 -11.47
CA ARG A 113 -0.17 2.59 -12.02
C ARG A 113 0.01 2.73 -13.54
N ALA A 114 1.26 2.83 -14.01
CA ALA A 114 1.57 2.94 -15.43
C ALA A 114 1.07 1.72 -16.24
N LEU A 115 1.19 0.51 -15.69
CA LEU A 115 0.67 -0.72 -16.31
C LEU A 115 -0.86 -0.70 -16.38
N ALA A 116 -1.53 -0.26 -15.32
CA ALA A 116 -2.99 -0.16 -15.27
C ALA A 116 -3.52 0.88 -16.27
N GLU A 117 -2.87 2.03 -16.39
CA GLU A 117 -3.18 3.05 -17.40
C GLU A 117 -3.09 2.48 -18.83
N GLN A 118 -2.12 1.59 -19.08
CA GLN A 118 -1.94 0.89 -20.35
C GLN A 118 -2.83 -0.36 -20.50
N SER A 119 -3.71 -0.66 -19.54
CA SER A 119 -4.53 -1.88 -19.51
C SER A 119 -3.73 -3.19 -19.58
N ARG A 120 -2.47 -3.18 -19.14
CA ARG A 120 -1.57 -4.34 -19.10
C ARG A 120 -1.86 -5.21 -17.88
N TRP A 121 -3.08 -5.76 -17.82
CA TRP A 121 -3.60 -6.41 -16.62
C TRP A 121 -2.79 -7.63 -16.17
N ASP A 122 -2.27 -8.43 -17.09
CA ASP A 122 -1.45 -9.59 -16.73
C ASP A 122 -0.15 -9.18 -16.02
N ASP A 123 0.46 -8.07 -16.45
CA ASP A 123 1.65 -7.53 -15.79
C ASP A 123 1.30 -6.94 -14.42
N VAL A 124 0.15 -6.24 -14.28
CA VAL A 124 -0.33 -5.77 -12.96
C VAL A 124 -0.46 -6.94 -11.99
N ILE A 125 -1.06 -8.04 -12.45
CA ILE A 125 -1.26 -9.26 -11.65
C ILE A 125 0.07 -9.91 -11.28
N ALA A 126 1.02 -9.98 -12.22
CA ALA A 126 2.32 -10.59 -11.98
C ALA A 126 3.23 -9.78 -11.03
N ASP A 127 3.20 -8.46 -11.16
CA ASP A 127 4.12 -7.55 -10.46
C ASP A 127 3.56 -7.00 -9.13
N TYR A 128 2.25 -7.16 -8.88
CA TYR A 128 1.63 -6.76 -7.62
C TYR A 128 2.20 -7.53 -6.43
N ARG A 129 2.40 -6.81 -5.32
CA ARG A 129 2.77 -7.40 -4.03
C ARG A 129 1.85 -6.82 -2.95
N PRO A 130 1.28 -7.66 -2.06
CA PRO A 130 0.42 -7.17 -0.98
C PRO A 130 1.11 -6.11 -0.13
N GLY A 131 0.36 -5.08 0.23
CA GLY A 131 0.86 -3.94 1.00
C GLY A 131 -0.26 -3.08 1.54
N PRO A 132 0.07 -2.00 2.28
CA PRO A 132 -0.93 -1.16 2.95
C PRO A 132 -1.64 -0.18 2.00
N ASP A 133 -1.17 -0.03 0.75
CA ASP A 133 -1.69 0.93 -0.22
C ASP A 133 -2.98 0.40 -0.87
N PRO A 134 -4.17 0.96 -0.52
CA PRO A 134 -5.44 0.49 -1.06
C PRO A 134 -5.58 0.77 -2.56
N GLU A 135 -4.87 1.76 -3.10
CA GLU A 135 -4.91 2.05 -4.53
C GLU A 135 -4.34 0.87 -5.32
N LEU A 136 -3.16 0.38 -4.92
CA LEU A 136 -2.51 -0.76 -5.58
C LEU A 136 -3.31 -2.06 -5.42
N ASP A 137 -3.92 -2.30 -4.26
CA ASP A 137 -4.84 -3.44 -4.06
C ASP A 137 -6.04 -3.36 -5.02
N CYS A 138 -6.66 -2.18 -5.15
CA CYS A 138 -7.78 -1.98 -6.07
C CYS A 138 -7.38 -2.08 -7.56
N LEU A 139 -6.19 -1.62 -7.95
CA LEU A 139 -5.65 -1.84 -9.30
C LEU A 139 -5.45 -3.33 -9.58
N TYR A 140 -4.91 -4.08 -8.62
CA TYR A 140 -4.75 -5.53 -8.74
C TYR A 140 -6.10 -6.25 -8.87
N ARG A 141 -7.09 -5.91 -8.04
CA ARG A 141 -8.45 -6.46 -8.13
C ARG A 141 -9.13 -6.10 -9.45
N THR A 142 -8.95 -4.87 -9.93
CA THR A 142 -9.38 -4.45 -11.27
C THR A 142 -8.76 -5.30 -12.37
N ALA A 143 -7.45 -5.57 -12.27
CA ALA A 143 -6.76 -6.42 -13.23
C ALA A 143 -7.31 -7.86 -13.22
N LEU A 144 -7.61 -8.42 -12.03
CA LEU A 144 -8.27 -9.72 -11.90
C LEU A 144 -9.67 -9.75 -12.51
N LEU A 145 -10.47 -8.70 -12.32
CA LEU A 145 -11.81 -8.56 -12.93
C LEU A 145 -11.72 -8.48 -14.47
N ASN A 146 -10.67 -7.88 -15.03
CA ASN A 146 -10.43 -7.85 -16.48
C ASN A 146 -9.86 -9.17 -17.04
N ARG A 147 -9.70 -10.18 -16.18
CA ARG A 147 -9.27 -11.54 -16.53
C ARG A 147 -10.28 -12.58 -16.06
N ASP A 148 -11.54 -12.17 -15.89
CA ASP A 148 -12.65 -13.04 -15.52
C ASP A 148 -12.38 -13.87 -14.26
N ARG A 149 -11.68 -13.28 -13.28
CA ARG A 149 -11.39 -13.89 -11.96
C ARG A 149 -12.08 -13.14 -10.81
N PRO A 150 -13.43 -13.01 -10.81
CA PRO A 150 -14.15 -12.25 -9.79
C PRO A 150 -14.00 -12.82 -8.38
N ASP A 151 -13.99 -14.16 -8.23
CA ASP A 151 -13.88 -14.81 -6.92
C ASP A 151 -12.60 -14.42 -6.19
N VAL A 152 -11.49 -14.34 -6.92
CA VAL A 152 -10.20 -13.88 -6.37
C VAL A 152 -10.20 -12.38 -6.17
N ALA A 153 -10.73 -11.61 -7.14
CA ALA A 153 -10.75 -10.16 -7.09
C ALA A 153 -11.56 -9.60 -5.92
N LEU A 154 -12.63 -10.28 -5.52
CA LEU A 154 -13.59 -9.81 -4.54
C LEU A 154 -13.49 -10.55 -3.20
N ASN A 155 -12.51 -11.45 -3.07
CA ASN A 155 -12.23 -12.11 -1.80
C ASN A 155 -11.92 -11.08 -0.71
N ASN A 156 -12.58 -11.22 0.44
CA ASN A 156 -12.46 -10.35 1.62
C ASN A 156 -12.64 -8.85 1.32
N PHE A 157 -13.43 -8.50 0.29
CA PHE A 157 -13.60 -7.11 -0.12
C PHE A 157 -14.29 -6.24 0.96
N GLN A 158 -15.11 -6.84 1.82
CA GLN A 158 -15.74 -6.14 2.94
C GLN A 158 -14.71 -5.46 3.86
N ALA A 159 -13.56 -6.10 4.12
CA ALA A 159 -12.51 -5.51 4.96
C ALA A 159 -11.90 -4.25 4.31
N LEU A 160 -11.80 -4.22 2.98
CA LEU A 160 -11.37 -3.04 2.24
C LEU A 160 -12.45 -1.94 2.27
N TRP A 161 -13.71 -2.31 2.06
CA TRP A 161 -14.87 -1.41 2.11
C TRP A 161 -14.99 -0.69 3.47
N LEU A 162 -14.87 -1.42 4.58
CA LEU A 162 -15.10 -0.91 5.93
C LEU A 162 -13.91 -0.20 6.58
N ARG A 163 -12.88 0.16 5.81
CA ARG A 163 -11.76 0.98 6.34
C ARG A 163 -12.28 2.34 6.83
N GLU A 164 -11.52 3.03 7.68
CA GLU A 164 -11.90 4.37 8.14
C GLU A 164 -11.68 5.44 7.06
N GLN A 165 -10.66 5.24 6.23
CA GLN A 165 -10.25 6.22 5.22
C GLN A 165 -11.10 6.12 3.93
N PRO A 166 -11.28 7.23 3.20
CA PRO A 166 -11.82 7.21 1.85
C PRO A 166 -11.07 6.21 0.95
N LEU A 167 -11.81 5.51 0.10
CA LEU A 167 -11.20 4.62 -0.88
C LEU A 167 -10.69 5.46 -2.08
N PRO A 168 -9.52 5.13 -2.66
CA PRO A 168 -9.07 5.74 -3.91
C PRO A 168 -10.01 5.45 -5.07
N ALA A 169 -10.01 6.31 -6.10
CA ALA A 169 -10.81 6.12 -7.31
C ALA A 169 -10.53 4.79 -8.05
N ALA A 170 -9.32 4.24 -7.91
CA ALA A 170 -8.98 2.90 -8.42
C ALA A 170 -9.91 1.80 -7.88
N CYS A 171 -10.59 2.03 -6.74
CA CYS A 171 -11.52 1.10 -6.12
C CYS A 171 -12.95 1.15 -6.68
N ASP A 172 -13.29 2.13 -7.52
CA ASP A 172 -14.66 2.29 -8.00
C ASP A 172 -15.17 1.05 -8.76
N ARG A 173 -14.36 0.50 -9.67
CA ARG A 173 -14.72 -0.71 -10.42
C ARG A 173 -14.83 -1.94 -9.51
N PRO A 174 -13.86 -2.25 -8.62
CA PRO A 174 -14.00 -3.32 -7.65
C PRO A 174 -15.22 -3.17 -6.74
N VAL A 175 -15.53 -1.96 -6.26
CA VAL A 175 -16.74 -1.68 -5.46
C VAL A 175 -18.01 -2.00 -6.26
N GLN A 176 -18.11 -1.52 -7.49
CA GLN A 176 -19.28 -1.77 -8.35
C GLN A 176 -19.45 -3.26 -8.65
N ALA A 177 -18.35 -3.97 -8.94
CA ALA A 177 -18.38 -5.41 -9.18
C ALA A 177 -18.79 -6.20 -7.92
N TRP A 178 -18.33 -5.79 -6.75
CA TRP A 178 -18.73 -6.40 -5.48
C TRP A 178 -20.20 -6.13 -5.16
N ALA A 179 -20.68 -4.93 -5.42
CA ALA A 179 -22.07 -4.55 -5.21
C ALA A 179 -23.03 -5.31 -6.14
N SER A 180 -22.68 -5.47 -7.42
CA SER A 180 -23.52 -6.19 -8.39
C SER A 180 -23.67 -7.68 -8.09
N GLN A 181 -22.74 -8.25 -7.31
CA GLN A 181 -22.81 -9.63 -6.82
C GLN A 181 -23.51 -9.77 -5.46
N GLY A 182 -24.13 -8.68 -4.96
CA GLY A 182 -24.84 -8.68 -3.68
C GLY A 182 -23.91 -8.59 -2.45
N GLY A 183 -22.61 -8.37 -2.65
CA GLY A 183 -21.67 -8.24 -1.54
C GLY A 183 -21.86 -6.96 -0.72
N LEU A 184 -22.30 -5.88 -1.37
CA LEU A 184 -22.63 -4.61 -0.71
C LEU A 184 -24.10 -4.58 -0.30
N THR A 185 -24.39 -5.00 0.93
CA THR A 185 -25.72 -4.89 1.52
C THR A 185 -26.02 -3.45 1.95
N PRO A 186 -27.30 -3.05 2.06
CA PRO A 186 -27.65 -1.72 2.58
C PRO A 186 -27.10 -1.46 3.99
N ALA A 187 -27.01 -2.50 4.83
CA ALA A 187 -26.41 -2.39 6.16
C ALA A 187 -24.91 -2.04 6.09
N LEU A 188 -24.15 -2.66 5.18
CA LEU A 188 -22.74 -2.35 4.95
C LEU A 188 -22.55 -0.97 4.32
N ALA A 189 -23.46 -0.55 3.44
CA ALA A 189 -23.48 0.80 2.89
C ALA A 189 -23.70 1.84 4.00
N TRP A 190 -24.67 1.60 4.91
CA TRP A 190 -24.89 2.49 6.05
C TRP A 190 -23.67 2.54 6.98
N GLN A 191 -23.08 1.40 7.30
CA GLN A 191 -21.89 1.33 8.16
C GLN A 191 -20.75 2.18 7.59
N ARG A 192 -20.50 2.10 6.28
CA ARG A 192 -19.50 2.93 5.60
C ARG A 192 -19.88 4.40 5.59
N PHE A 193 -21.13 4.73 5.31
CA PHE A 193 -21.61 6.12 5.35
C PHE A 193 -21.38 6.73 6.74
N ALA A 194 -21.84 6.07 7.80
CA ALA A 194 -21.70 6.52 9.18
C ALA A 194 -20.23 6.64 9.60
N ALA A 195 -19.37 5.69 9.20
CA ALA A 195 -17.94 5.75 9.47
C ALA A 195 -17.27 6.98 8.81
N LEU A 196 -17.61 7.27 7.55
CA LEU A 196 -17.07 8.44 6.84
C LEU A 196 -17.58 9.75 7.43
N MET A 197 -18.85 9.81 7.86
CA MET A 197 -19.39 10.98 8.57
C MET A 197 -18.70 11.18 9.93
N GLY A 198 -18.54 10.12 10.72
CA GLY A 198 -17.81 10.16 12.00
C GLY A 198 -16.35 10.58 11.84
N ALA A 199 -15.72 10.20 10.73
CA ALA A 199 -14.36 10.63 10.36
C ALA A 199 -14.28 12.04 9.74
N ARG A 200 -15.37 12.83 9.76
CA ARG A 200 -15.47 14.17 9.17
C ARG A 200 -15.10 14.20 7.67
N ASN A 201 -15.49 13.16 6.94
CA ASN A 201 -15.30 13.03 5.49
C ASN A 201 -16.63 13.02 4.71
N PRO A 202 -17.47 14.08 4.80
CA PRO A 202 -18.79 14.12 4.17
C PRO A 202 -18.70 14.03 2.64
N ALA A 203 -17.62 14.51 2.02
CA ALA A 203 -17.40 14.38 0.57
C ALA A 203 -17.32 12.92 0.12
N ALA A 204 -16.65 12.06 0.90
CA ALA A 204 -16.57 10.62 0.63
C ALA A 204 -17.86 9.87 1.01
N ALA A 205 -18.61 10.38 1.99
CA ALA A 205 -19.88 9.78 2.42
C ALA A 205 -21.00 9.99 1.38
N ARG A 206 -21.04 11.15 0.71
CA ARG A 206 -22.06 11.50 -0.29
C ARG A 206 -22.34 10.41 -1.35
N PRO A 207 -21.34 9.87 -2.07
CA PRO A 207 -21.59 8.85 -3.08
C PRO A 207 -22.10 7.53 -2.50
N VAL A 208 -21.89 7.24 -1.21
CA VAL A 208 -22.38 6.00 -0.57
C VAL A 208 -23.91 5.95 -0.51
N GLN A 209 -24.58 7.12 -0.55
CA GLN A 209 -26.04 7.21 -0.49
C GLN A 209 -26.75 6.42 -1.59
N THR A 210 -26.13 6.24 -2.76
CA THR A 210 -26.72 5.47 -3.86
C THR A 210 -26.92 4.00 -3.54
N TRP A 211 -26.24 3.48 -2.51
CA TRP A 211 -26.28 2.09 -2.06
C TRP A 211 -27.16 1.87 -0.83
N LEU A 212 -27.81 2.93 -0.34
CA LEU A 212 -28.71 2.87 0.81
C LEU A 212 -30.15 2.58 0.36
N GLU A 213 -30.91 1.92 1.23
CA GLU A 213 -32.37 1.83 1.11
C GLU A 213 -33.01 3.24 1.17
N PRO A 214 -34.18 3.46 0.56
CA PRO A 214 -34.82 4.78 0.52
C PRO A 214 -34.97 5.47 1.89
N VAL A 215 -35.24 4.69 2.94
CA VAL A 215 -35.35 5.19 4.32
C VAL A 215 -33.99 5.68 4.85
N ASP A 216 -32.92 4.91 4.63
CA ASP A 216 -31.56 5.27 5.05
C ASP A 216 -31.01 6.43 4.20
N GLN A 217 -31.42 6.58 2.94
CA GLN A 217 -31.08 7.76 2.13
C GLN A 217 -31.63 9.06 2.73
N ALA A 218 -32.85 9.03 3.30
CA ALA A 218 -33.40 10.21 3.96
C ALA A 218 -32.57 10.60 5.19
N TRP A 219 -32.19 9.63 6.01
CA TRP A 219 -31.31 9.84 7.16
C TRP A 219 -29.92 10.35 6.76
N ALA A 220 -29.34 9.78 5.71
CA ALA A 220 -28.03 10.18 5.21
C ALA A 220 -28.05 11.64 4.69
N ARG A 221 -29.10 12.04 3.97
CA ARG A 221 -29.31 13.43 3.54
C ARG A 221 -29.41 14.37 4.73
N LEU A 222 -30.17 14.00 5.76
CA LEU A 222 -30.33 14.79 6.97
C LEU A 222 -29.00 14.96 7.72
N TRP A 223 -28.21 13.87 7.87
CA TRP A 223 -26.88 13.96 8.50
C TRP A 223 -25.96 14.91 7.73
N LEU A 224 -25.92 14.81 6.39
CA LEU A 224 -25.12 15.71 5.56
C LEU A 224 -25.56 17.19 5.64
N GLN A 225 -26.86 17.45 5.88
CA GLN A 225 -27.37 18.80 6.09
C GLN A 225 -26.98 19.33 7.48
N VAL A 226 -27.12 18.51 8.52
CA VAL A 226 -26.71 18.84 9.89
C VAL A 226 -25.21 19.11 9.98
N ASP A 227 -24.38 18.30 9.32
CA ASP A 227 -22.93 18.50 9.26
C ASP A 227 -22.54 19.86 8.66
N GLN A 228 -23.32 20.37 7.69
CA GLN A 228 -23.13 21.70 7.11
C GLN A 228 -23.73 22.83 7.97
N ASN A 229 -24.82 22.56 8.68
CA ASN A 229 -25.54 23.52 9.52
C ASN A 229 -26.06 22.85 10.80
N PRO A 230 -25.27 22.81 11.88
CA PRO A 230 -25.63 22.12 13.11
C PRO A 230 -26.89 22.64 13.79
N ALA A 231 -27.28 23.90 13.53
CA ALA A 231 -28.51 24.49 14.08
C ALA A 231 -29.79 23.74 13.65
N LEU A 232 -29.72 22.97 12.56
CA LEU A 232 -30.83 22.12 12.09
C LEU A 232 -31.20 21.02 13.08
N ILE A 233 -30.29 20.62 13.99
CA ILE A 233 -30.60 19.63 15.04
C ILE A 233 -31.77 20.11 15.92
N LEU A 234 -31.85 21.42 16.19
CA LEU A 234 -32.89 22.01 17.03
C LEU A 234 -34.25 22.11 16.32
N GLN A 235 -34.25 21.97 14.99
CA GLN A 235 -35.41 22.21 14.13
C GLN A 235 -35.99 20.92 13.52
N ALA A 236 -35.34 19.77 13.75
CA ALA A 236 -35.74 18.48 13.20
C ALA A 236 -36.38 17.59 14.30
N PRO A 237 -37.72 17.46 14.36
CA PRO A 237 -38.40 16.58 15.30
C PRO A 237 -37.96 15.11 15.17
N ASP A 238 -37.60 14.69 13.95
CA ASP A 238 -37.12 13.34 13.66
C ASP A 238 -35.78 13.02 14.31
N LEU A 239 -34.91 14.02 14.55
CA LEU A 239 -33.66 13.87 15.32
C LEU A 239 -33.90 13.84 16.83
N GLN A 240 -35.02 14.43 17.28
CA GLN A 240 -35.45 14.39 18.67
C GLN A 240 -36.14 13.06 19.02
N MET A 241 -36.58 12.29 18.02
CA MET A 241 -36.90 10.87 18.19
C MET A 241 -35.61 10.07 18.37
N ALA A 242 -35.02 10.17 19.56
CA ALA A 242 -33.86 9.43 20.07
C ALA A 242 -34.11 7.91 20.20
N GLY A 243 -34.91 7.32 19.31
CA GLY A 243 -35.32 5.91 19.35
C GLY A 243 -34.91 5.11 18.11
N SER A 244 -34.26 5.70 17.10
CA SER A 244 -33.68 4.94 15.99
C SER A 244 -32.16 4.92 16.07
N ASP A 245 -31.55 3.77 15.83
CA ASP A 245 -30.09 3.58 15.78
C ASP A 245 -29.40 4.56 14.81
N ARG A 246 -30.15 5.07 13.82
CA ARG A 246 -29.71 6.01 12.80
C ARG A 246 -29.60 7.45 13.33
N GLY A 247 -30.59 7.91 14.09
CA GLY A 247 -30.62 9.26 14.68
C GLY A 247 -29.53 9.48 15.73
N ALA A 248 -29.18 8.44 16.51
CA ALA A 248 -28.14 8.50 17.52
C ALA A 248 -26.75 8.86 16.94
N GLY A 249 -26.43 8.35 15.75
CA GLY A 249 -25.19 8.68 15.04
C GLY A 249 -25.11 10.16 14.62
N ILE A 250 -26.24 10.73 14.18
CA ILE A 250 -26.31 12.14 13.76
C ILE A 250 -26.10 13.07 14.97
N VAL A 251 -26.71 12.77 16.11
CA VAL A 251 -26.60 13.61 17.32
C VAL A 251 -25.21 13.52 17.95
N THR A 252 -24.57 12.35 17.90
CA THR A 252 -23.26 12.11 18.54
C THR A 252 -22.12 12.77 17.78
N TRP A 253 -22.20 12.82 16.44
CA TRP A 253 -21.10 13.30 15.58
C TRP A 253 -21.45 14.58 14.80
N GLY A 254 -22.70 15.05 14.85
CA GLY A 254 -23.16 16.28 14.20
C GLY A 254 -22.94 17.58 15.00
N LEU A 255 -22.48 17.46 16.25
CA LEU A 255 -21.97 18.57 17.09
C LEU A 255 -20.46 18.68 16.98
#